data_AF-A0A919B2U5-F1
#
_entry.id   AF-A0A919B2U5-F1
#
_cell.length_a   1.000
_cell.length_b   1.000
_cell.length_c   1.000
_cell.angle_alpha   90.00
_cell.angle_beta   90.00
_cell.angle_gamma   90.00
#
_symmetry.space_group_name_H-M   'P 1'
#
loop_
_entity.id
_entity.type
_entity.pdbx_description
1 polymer ?
#
loop_
_entity_poly.entity_id
_entity_poly.type
_entity_poly.pdbx_seq_one_letter_code
_entity_poly.pdbx_strand_id
1 'polypeptide(L)' 'MSALGVVYVDTYSGGIGALVEVVSEGLVRLQYPNGYSWKAYAFNLRTPTAAERRRYDAAMSPYPATSRGLRGPGPT' A
#
# COMPACT_ATOMS: atom_id res chain seq x y z
N MET A 1 -3.37 -8.68 -18.92
CA MET A 1 -2.69 -8.70 -17.61
C MET A 1 -3.48 -7.79 -16.67
N SER A 2 -4.03 -8.33 -15.59
CA SER A 2 -4.83 -7.55 -14.63
C SER A 2 -3.90 -6.75 -13.72
N ALA A 3 -4.03 -5.41 -13.69
CA ALA A 3 -3.17 -4.50 -12.92
C ALA A 3 -3.55 -4.41 -11.41
N LEU A 4 -4.43 -5.30 -10.95
CA LEU A 4 -4.91 -5.32 -9.57
C LEU A 4 -3.76 -5.68 -8.61
N GLY A 5 -3.61 -4.91 -7.53
CA GLY A 5 -2.54 -5.05 -6.55
C GLY A 5 -1.25 -4.29 -6.89
N VAL A 6 -1.20 -3.57 -8.02
CA VAL A 6 -0.07 -2.67 -8.33
C VAL A 6 -0.18 -1.42 -7.46
N VAL A 7 0.94 -1.02 -6.85
CA VAL A 7 1.02 0.17 -5.97
C VAL A 7 1.41 1.40 -6.79
N TYR A 8 0.68 2.49 -6.60
CA TYR A 8 0.93 3.78 -7.24
C TYR A 8 1.03 4.89 -6.20
N VAL A 9 1.75 5.96 -6.57
CA VAL A 9 1.64 7.24 -5.90
C VAL A 9 0.64 8.08 -6.66
N ASP A 10 -0.41 8.53 -5.97
CA ASP A 10 -1.31 9.56 -6.48
C ASP A 10 -0.69 10.92 -6.20
N THR A 11 -0.25 11.61 -7.25
CA THR A 11 0.44 12.90 -7.14
C THR A 11 -0.48 14.03 -6.70
N TYR A 12 -1.80 13.85 -6.80
CA TYR A 12 -2.77 14.84 -6.33
C TYR A 12 -2.92 14.81 -4.81
N SER A 13 -3.13 13.62 -4.22
CA SER A 13 -3.23 13.46 -2.76
C SER A 13 -1.86 13.34 -2.06
N GLY A 14 -0.80 13.03 -2.82
CA GLY A 14 0.52 12.68 -2.27
C GLY A 14 0.56 11.29 -1.62
N GLY A 15 -0.54 10.54 -1.64
CA GLY A 15 -0.67 9.24 -0.99
C GLY A 15 -0.18 8.08 -1.86
N ILE A 16 0.24 6.99 -1.21
CA ILE A 16 0.61 5.73 -1.86
C ILE A 16 -0.48 4.69 -1.59
N GLY A 17 -1.07 4.14 -2.65
CA GLY A 17 -2.16 3.18 -2.56
C GLY A 17 -2.03 2.04 -3.56
N ALA A 18 -2.69 0.92 -3.27
CA ALA A 18 -2.80 -0.20 -4.20
C ALA A 18 -4.02 -0.01 -5.11
N LEU A 19 -3.84 -0.26 -6.40
CA LEU A 19 -4.92 -0.34 -7.37
C LEU A 19 -5.81 -1.55 -7.06
N VAL A 20 -7.07 -1.29 -6.71
CA VAL A 20 -8.06 -2.33 -6.37
C VAL A 20 -9.18 -2.44 -7.40
N GLU A 21 -9.39 -1.41 -8.22
CA GLU A 21 -10.46 -1.39 -9.22
C GLU A 21 -10.13 -0.38 -10.34
N VAL A 22 -10.45 -0.75 -11.59
CA VAL A 22 -10.51 0.20 -12.71
C VAL A 22 -11.98 0.60 -12.86
N VAL A 23 -12.31 1.85 -12.56
CA VAL A 23 -13.70 2.34 -12.53
C VAL A 23 -14.20 2.64 -13.94
N SER A 24 -13.38 3.32 -14.72
CA SER A 24 -13.62 3.62 -16.14
C SER A 24 -12.29 3.88 -16.82
N GLU A 25 -12.30 4.13 -18.13
CA GLU A 25 -11.10 4.59 -18.82
C GLU A 25 -10.55 5.86 -18.16
N GLY A 26 -9.30 5.81 -17.71
CA GLY A 26 -8.63 6.93 -17.06
C GLY A 26 -8.98 7.16 -15.59
N LEU A 27 -9.89 6.41 -14.97
CA LEU A 27 -10.26 6.55 -13.55
C LEU A 27 -10.11 5.22 -12.80
N VAL A 28 -9.36 5.23 -11.70
CA VAL A 28 -9.11 4.04 -10.90
C VAL A 28 -9.42 4.27 -9.42
N ARG A 29 -9.63 3.18 -8.67
CA ARG A 29 -9.75 3.20 -7.21
C ARG A 29 -8.47 2.68 -6.57
N LEU A 30 -7.92 3.47 -5.66
CA LEU A 30 -6.78 3.12 -4.83
C LEU A 30 -7.23 2.82 -3.39
N GLN A 31 -6.62 1.82 -2.76
CA GLN A 31 -6.73 1.52 -1.35
C GLN A 31 -5.43 1.91 -0.64
N TYR A 32 -5.53 2.80 0.35
CA TYR A 32 -4.38 3.27 1.14
C TYR A 32 -4.22 2.45 2.43
N PRO A 33 -3.02 2.48 3.06
CA PRO A 33 -2.75 1.70 4.28
C PRO A 33 -3.62 2.06 5.49
N ASN A 34 -4.18 3.26 5.52
CA ASN A 34 -5.08 3.71 6.59
C ASN A 34 -6.52 3.16 6.46
N GLY A 35 -6.77 2.24 5.51
CA GLY A 35 -8.10 1.69 5.25
C GLY A 35 -9.00 2.60 4.39
N TYR A 36 -8.59 3.83 4.07
CA TYR A 36 -9.33 4.70 3.17
C TYR A 36 -9.16 4.29 1.70
N SER A 37 -10.19 4.50 0.89
CA SER A 37 -10.16 4.31 -0.56
C SER A 37 -10.54 5.59 -1.30
N TRP A 38 -9.84 5.91 -2.38
CA TRP A 38 -10.07 7.13 -3.18
C TRP A 38 -10.11 6.80 -4.68
N LYS A 39 -10.82 7.62 -5.46
CA LYS A 39 -10.79 7.56 -6.92
C LYS A 39 -9.76 8.55 -7.46
N ALA A 40 -8.77 8.06 -8.18
CA ALA A 40 -7.72 8.87 -8.79
C ALA A 40 -7.73 8.73 -10.31
N TYR A 41 -7.42 9.81 -11.02
CA TYR A 41 -7.22 9.74 -12.46
C TYR A 41 -5.87 9.09 -12.77
N ALA A 42 -5.83 8.24 -13.80
CA ALA A 42 -4.64 7.49 -14.17
C ALA A 42 -3.45 8.39 -14.54
N PHE A 43 -3.69 9.59 -15.07
CA PHE A 43 -2.63 10.56 -15.40
C PHE A 43 -1.98 11.20 -14.16
N ASN A 44 -2.62 11.10 -12.98
CA ASN A 44 -2.04 11.53 -11.71
C ASN A 44 -1.24 10.41 -11.01
N LEU A 45 -1.10 9.25 -11.65
CA LEU A 45 -0.41 8.12 -11.05
C LEU A 45 1.03 8.05 -11.53
N ARG A 46 1.94 7.80 -10.59
CA ARG A 46 3.31 7.42 -10.90
C ARG A 46 3.73 6.15 -10.18
N THR A 47 4.77 5.52 -10.69
CA THR A 47 5.45 4.43 -10.00
C THR A 47 6.10 4.95 -8.71
N PRO A 48 5.91 4.27 -7.56
CA PRO A 48 6.63 4.59 -6.34
C PRO A 48 8.11 4.29 -6.47
N THR A 49 8.95 5.08 -5.81
CA THR A 49 10.37 4.76 -5.62
C THR A 49 10.53 3.54 -4.71
N ALA A 50 11.73 2.95 -4.66
CA ALA A 50 12.00 1.81 -3.79
C ALA A 50 11.80 2.14 -2.30
N ALA A 51 12.15 3.35 -1.85
CA ALA A 51 11.97 3.77 -0.46
C ALA A 51 10.48 3.96 -0.12
N GLU A 52 9.71 4.56 -1.02
CA GLU A 52 8.26 4.74 -0.89
C GLU A 52 7.53 3.41 -0.85
N ARG A 53 7.91 2.48 -1.72
CA ARG A 53 7.34 1.13 -1.72
C ARG A 53 7.57 0.41 -0.40
N ARG A 54 8.80 0.44 0.13
CA ARG A 54 9.12 -0.14 1.45
C ARG A 54 8.29 0.47 2.58
N ARG A 55 8.04 1.79 2.56
CA ARG A 55 7.19 2.46 3.55
C ARG A 55 5.73 2.00 3.44
N TYR A 56 5.22 1.88 2.21
CA TYR A 56 3.88 1.34 1.97
C TYR A 56 3.75 -0.10 2.48
N ASP A 57 4.70 -0.98 2.13
CA ASP A 57 4.69 -2.39 2.56
C ASP A 57 4.77 -2.51 4.09
N ALA A 58 5.59 -1.67 4.75
CA ALA A 58 5.68 -1.61 6.20
C ALA A 58 4.37 -1.15 6.86
N ALA A 59 3.66 -0.20 6.24
CA ALA A 59 2.37 0.30 6.73
C ALA A 59 1.22 -0.70 6.53
N MET A 60 1.30 -1.55 5.50
CA MET A 60 0.33 -2.62 5.23
C MET A 60 0.59 -3.90 6.06
N SER A 61 1.76 -4.03 6.67
CA SER A 61 2.09 -5.19 7.50
C SER A 61 1.35 -5.11 8.85
N PRO A 62 0.50 -6.09 9.20
CA PRO A 62 -0.27 -6.08 10.46
C PRO A 62 0.59 -6.31 11.71
N TYR A 63 1.88 -6.62 11.54
CA TYR A 63 2.84 -6.72 12.62
C TYR A 63 3.99 -5.74 12.38
N PRO A 64 4.31 -4.82 13.31
CA PRO A 64 5.70 -4.39 13.42
C PRO A 64 6.50 -5.67 13.66
N ALA A 65 7.63 -5.85 12.97
CA ALA A 65 8.55 -6.94 13.23
C ALA A 65 9.17 -6.77 14.63
N THR A 66 8.39 -7.01 15.67
CA THR A 66 8.83 -7.18 17.05
C THR A 66 8.98 -8.67 17.30
N SER A 67 9.79 -9.36 16.50
CA SER A 67 10.44 -10.60 16.93
C SER A 67 11.57 -10.25 17.90
N ARG A 68 11.22 -9.63 19.04
CA ARG A 68 12.11 -9.43 20.19
C ARG A 68 11.35 -9.84 21.45
N GLY A 69 10.97 -11.11 21.53
CA GLY A 69 10.17 -11.62 22.62
C GLY A 69 9.90 -13.12 22.59
N LEU A 70 10.88 -13.95 22.23
CA LEU A 70 10.82 -15.40 22.46
C LEU A 70 12.08 -15.86 23.22
N ARG A 71 12.22 -15.35 24.45
CA ARG A 71 12.93 -16.04 25.53
C ARG A 71 12.07 -15.94 26.78
N GLY A 72 10.97 -16.68 26.80
CA GLY A 72 10.39 -17.13 28.06
C GLY A 72 11.19 -18.35 28.54
N PRO A 73 11.58 -18.44 29.83
CA PRO A 73 12.14 -19.67 30.35
C PRO A 73 11.07 -20.76 30.26
N GLY A 74 11.43 -21.93 29.71
CA GLY A 74 10.53 -23.08 29.66
C GLY A 74 10.13 -23.52 31.07
N PRO A 75 8.89 -24.00 31.28
CA PRO A 75 8.52 -24.57 32.57
C PRO A 75 9.28 -25.89 32.78
N THR A 76 10.01 -25.96 33.90
CA THR A 76 10.51 -27.18 34.56
C THR A 76 9.37 -28.03 35.10
#